data_AF-A0A0F8A4D5-F1
#
_entry.id   AF-A0A0F8A4D5-F1
#
_cell.length_a   1.000
_cell.length_b   1.000
_cell.length_c   1.000
_cell.angle_alpha   90.00
_cell.angle_beta   90.00
_cell.angle_gamma   90.00
#
_symmetry.space_group_name_H-M   'P 1'
#
loop_
_entity.id
_entity.type
_entity.pdbx_description
1 polymer ?
#
loop_
_entity_poly.entity_id
_entity_poly.type
_entity_poly.pdbx_seq_one_letter_code
_entity_poly.pdbx_strand_id
1 'polypeptide(L)'
;MVNQTSPGLTTALSSPLGVMANSSLLDAALPPLPTYSLEPTGDVFTWISDFWLSLVLPVVVYWAMSLAFHLVDVLDLFPQYRLHTPDEILCRNHASRYEVARDVVIQQIIQLVTGAALAMTEPAEMHGKAEYDVAVWATRLRLAQRALPGLLGLMGLNASAISKNMSATHPLLAGALAGGYYPSLASAGASYPAFAPWELTTAKLIYHVFVPALQFFTAIFILDTWQYFLHRLMHVNRWLYTTFHSRHHRLYVPYAYGALYNHPFEGFLLDTLGAAIAFKVTGMTLRQGTCFFTCSTIKTVDDHCGYAFPWDPLQLITSNNAAYHDIHHQTWGIKANFSQPFFTFWDTLLGTKYKGSRTDRIADKKRSAKTS
;
A
#
# COMPACT_ATOMS: atom_id res chain seq x y z
N MET A 1 38.87 -12.53 -1.05
CA MET A 1 39.91 -13.59 -1.01
C MET A 1 39.93 -14.19 0.39
N VAL A 2 39.29 -15.34 0.57
CA VAL A 2 39.61 -16.25 1.69
C VAL A 2 39.65 -17.64 1.08
N ASN A 3 40.84 -18.20 1.11
CA ASN A 3 41.26 -19.46 0.52
C ASN A 3 41.20 -20.52 1.63
N GLN A 4 40.58 -21.67 1.40
CA GLN A 4 40.85 -22.87 2.19
C GLN A 4 41.16 -24.03 1.27
N THR A 5 42.36 -24.58 1.45
CA THR A 5 42.96 -25.66 0.68
C THR A 5 43.16 -26.90 1.55
N SER A 6 42.70 -28.04 1.02
CA SER A 6 43.34 -29.38 1.05
C SER A 6 43.23 -30.26 2.33
N PRO A 7 43.34 -31.61 2.23
CA PRO A 7 43.88 -32.42 1.12
C PRO A 7 43.01 -33.59 0.63
N GLY A 8 43.39 -34.14 -0.52
CA GLY A 8 42.68 -35.22 -1.21
C GLY A 8 43.01 -36.65 -0.74
N LEU A 9 42.20 -37.58 -1.24
CA LEU A 9 42.55 -38.98 -1.41
C LEU A 9 41.88 -39.49 -2.69
N THR A 10 42.70 -39.83 -3.69
CA THR A 10 42.30 -40.58 -4.89
C THR A 10 42.25 -42.07 -4.57
N THR A 11 41.17 -42.76 -4.94
CA THR A 11 41.20 -43.97 -5.80
C THR A 11 39.81 -44.61 -5.97
N ALA A 12 39.63 -45.19 -7.15
CA ALA A 12 38.71 -46.26 -7.53
C ALA A 12 37.30 -45.90 -8.07
N LEU A 13 37.25 -45.79 -9.39
CA LEU A 13 36.31 -46.49 -10.29
C LEU A 13 35.20 -47.30 -9.62
N SER A 14 33.95 -46.89 -9.83
CA SER A 14 32.90 -47.68 -10.48
C SER A 14 31.56 -46.98 -10.30
N SER A 15 30.94 -46.59 -11.42
CA SER A 15 29.49 -46.39 -11.45
C SER A 15 28.82 -47.73 -11.16
N PRO A 16 27.75 -47.72 -10.36
CA PRO A 16 26.53 -48.28 -10.89
C PRO A 16 25.35 -47.33 -10.68
N LEU A 17 24.63 -47.12 -11.78
CA LEU A 17 23.18 -47.00 -11.83
C LEU A 17 22.51 -47.54 -10.56
N GLY A 18 21.84 -46.69 -9.79
CA GLY A 18 21.11 -47.23 -8.65
C GLY A 18 20.55 -46.25 -7.63
N VAL A 19 19.98 -45.10 -8.01
CA VAL A 19 18.87 -44.48 -7.26
C VAL A 19 17.98 -43.68 -8.22
N MET A 20 17.11 -44.36 -8.96
CA MET A 20 15.92 -43.73 -9.53
C MET A 20 14.74 -44.66 -9.28
N ALA A 21 14.03 -44.41 -8.19
CA ALA A 21 12.70 -44.96 -7.98
C ALA A 21 11.87 -43.93 -7.21
N ASN A 22 10.73 -43.56 -7.82
CA ASN A 22 9.67 -42.68 -7.34
C ASN A 22 9.77 -41.15 -7.50
N SER A 23 10.38 -40.64 -8.59
CA SER A 23 9.89 -39.39 -9.18
C SER A 23 8.68 -39.70 -10.06
N SER A 24 7.52 -39.11 -9.79
CA SER A 24 6.38 -39.25 -10.69
C SER A 24 6.73 -38.64 -12.06
N LEU A 25 6.14 -39.12 -13.17
CA LEU A 25 6.26 -38.49 -14.50
C LEU A 25 5.94 -36.97 -14.46
N LEU A 26 5.21 -36.52 -13.45
CA LEU A 26 4.86 -35.12 -13.21
C LEU A 26 6.04 -34.32 -12.61
N ASP A 27 6.91 -34.92 -11.80
CA ASP A 27 8.03 -34.24 -11.14
C ASP A 27 9.23 -34.02 -12.06
N ALA A 28 9.40 -34.88 -13.07
CA ALA A 28 10.36 -34.68 -14.15
C ALA A 28 9.94 -33.59 -15.17
N ALA A 29 8.77 -32.97 -14.99
CA ALA A 29 8.17 -32.06 -15.97
C ALA A 29 8.27 -30.56 -15.62
N LEU A 30 9.00 -30.19 -14.55
CA LEU A 30 9.20 -28.78 -14.20
C LEU A 30 10.46 -28.22 -14.88
N PRO A 31 10.36 -27.07 -15.57
CA PRO A 31 11.54 -26.36 -16.06
C PRO A 31 12.44 -25.94 -14.88
N PRO A 32 13.78 -26.03 -15.01
CA PRO A 32 14.69 -25.59 -13.96
C PRO A 32 14.62 -24.07 -13.79
N LEU A 33 14.92 -23.62 -12.57
CA LEU A 33 15.03 -22.19 -12.29
C LEU A 33 16.32 -21.64 -12.90
N PRO A 34 16.29 -20.44 -13.53
CA PRO A 34 17.48 -19.82 -14.10
C PRO A 34 18.47 -19.46 -12.99
N THR A 35 19.77 -19.51 -13.28
CA THR A 35 20.77 -18.97 -12.35
C THR A 35 20.68 -17.45 -12.29
N TYR A 36 21.10 -16.85 -11.17
CA TYR A 36 21.15 -15.40 -11.01
C TYR A 36 22.39 -14.97 -10.24
N SER A 37 22.82 -13.73 -10.47
CA SER A 37 23.75 -13.00 -9.64
C SER A 37 23.03 -11.79 -9.05
N LEU A 38 23.48 -11.32 -7.87
CA LEU A 38 22.92 -10.14 -7.23
C LEU A 38 23.91 -9.00 -7.30
N GLU A 39 23.43 -7.85 -7.77
CA GLU A 39 24.20 -6.61 -7.82
C GLU A 39 23.40 -5.49 -7.14
N PRO A 40 24.07 -4.54 -6.43
CA PRO A 40 23.38 -3.40 -5.85
C PRO A 40 22.64 -2.61 -6.95
N THR A 41 21.38 -2.26 -6.70
CA THR A 41 20.56 -1.53 -7.66
C THR A 41 21.05 -0.08 -7.88
N GLY A 42 21.80 0.48 -6.93
CA GLY A 42 22.14 1.90 -6.91
C GLY A 42 20.93 2.77 -6.57
N ASP A 43 21.10 4.10 -6.63
CA ASP A 43 20.03 5.07 -6.34
C ASP A 43 19.15 5.34 -7.58
N VAL A 44 17.87 5.68 -7.40
CA VAL A 44 16.96 6.05 -8.51
C VAL A 44 17.44 7.32 -9.22
N PHE A 45 17.91 8.30 -8.44
CA PHE A 45 18.40 9.58 -8.94
C PHE A 45 19.88 9.72 -8.67
N THR A 46 20.62 10.28 -9.62
CA THR A 46 22.07 10.47 -9.51
C THR A 46 22.48 11.56 -8.52
N TRP A 47 21.54 12.41 -8.09
CA TRP A 47 21.81 13.59 -7.25
C TRP A 47 21.28 13.47 -5.81
N ILE A 48 20.51 12.41 -5.50
CA ILE A 48 20.00 12.13 -4.16
C ILE A 48 19.92 10.62 -3.96
N SER A 49 20.43 10.14 -2.82
CA SER A 49 20.31 8.72 -2.52
C SER A 49 18.89 8.32 -2.17
N ASP A 50 18.54 7.06 -2.38
CA ASP A 50 17.19 6.55 -2.05
C ASP A 50 16.88 6.72 -0.56
N PHE A 51 17.91 6.66 0.30
CA PHE A 51 17.81 7.01 1.71
C PHE A 51 17.29 8.44 1.90
N TRP A 52 17.97 9.45 1.37
CA TRP A 52 17.55 10.84 1.56
C TRP A 52 16.24 11.17 0.84
N LEU A 53 16.02 10.55 -0.33
CA LEU A 53 14.77 10.68 -1.07
C LEU A 53 13.58 10.20 -0.22
N SER A 54 13.72 9.05 0.46
CA SER A 54 12.66 8.49 1.30
C SER A 54 12.27 9.41 2.47
N LEU A 55 13.20 10.23 2.96
CA LEU A 55 12.99 11.15 4.07
C LEU A 55 12.41 12.50 3.61
N VAL A 56 12.97 13.05 2.53
CA VAL A 56 12.68 14.42 2.09
C VAL A 56 11.44 14.50 1.22
N LEU A 57 11.16 13.47 0.39
CA LEU A 57 10.06 13.53 -0.58
C LEU A 57 8.69 13.72 0.09
N PRO A 58 8.30 12.97 1.14
CA PRO A 58 7.01 13.20 1.81
C PRO A 58 6.88 14.62 2.38
N VAL A 59 7.96 15.17 2.94
CA VAL A 59 7.98 16.54 3.50
C VAL A 59 7.82 17.59 2.40
N VAL A 60 8.54 17.45 1.29
CA VAL A 60 8.43 18.37 0.14
C VAL A 60 7.02 18.34 -0.43
N VAL A 61 6.46 17.15 -0.64
CA VAL A 61 5.11 16.97 -1.18
C VAL A 61 4.05 17.53 -0.23
N TYR A 62 4.21 17.32 1.10
CA TYR A 62 3.34 17.91 2.11
C TYR A 62 3.22 19.42 1.94
N TRP A 63 4.36 20.13 1.92
CA TRP A 63 4.38 21.58 1.83
C TRP A 63 3.96 22.09 0.45
N ALA A 64 4.40 21.44 -0.63
CA ALA A 64 4.00 21.82 -1.98
C ALA A 64 2.48 21.76 -2.17
N MET A 65 1.86 20.65 -1.79
CA MET A 65 0.42 20.47 -1.87
C MET A 65 -0.31 21.42 -0.93
N SER A 66 0.16 21.56 0.32
CA SER A 66 -0.49 22.44 1.29
C SER A 66 -0.45 23.91 0.87
N LEU A 67 0.66 24.37 0.31
CA LEU A 67 0.79 25.73 -0.22
C LEU A 67 -0.05 25.92 -1.49
N ALA A 68 -0.20 24.90 -2.33
CA ALA A 68 -1.09 24.96 -3.49
C ALA A 68 -2.55 25.19 -3.06
N PHE A 69 -3.07 24.43 -2.08
CA PHE A 69 -4.40 24.68 -1.52
C PHE A 69 -4.49 26.01 -0.78
N HIS A 70 -3.43 26.43 -0.10
CA HIS A 70 -3.40 27.74 0.53
C HIS A 70 -3.50 28.88 -0.50
N LEU A 71 -2.83 28.76 -1.64
CA LEU A 71 -2.97 29.71 -2.75
C LEU A 71 -4.38 29.71 -3.33
N VAL A 72 -4.98 28.52 -3.54
CA VAL A 72 -6.38 28.41 -3.96
C VAL A 72 -7.30 29.15 -3.01
N ASP A 73 -7.05 29.05 -1.70
CA ASP A 73 -7.86 29.71 -0.69
C ASP A 73 -7.67 31.23 -0.64
N VAL A 74 -6.42 31.71 -0.65
CA VAL A 74 -6.10 33.14 -0.60
C VAL A 74 -6.53 33.88 -1.87
N LEU A 75 -6.44 33.23 -3.03
CA LEU A 75 -6.84 33.79 -4.32
C LEU A 75 -8.33 33.58 -4.63
N ASP A 76 -9.08 32.89 -3.76
CA ASP A 76 -10.51 32.60 -3.92
C ASP A 76 -10.86 31.96 -5.27
N LEU A 77 -10.05 31.00 -5.74
CA LEU A 77 -10.17 30.47 -7.11
C LEU A 77 -11.39 29.55 -7.32
N PHE A 78 -11.94 28.97 -6.26
CA PHE A 78 -13.03 27.98 -6.35
C PHE A 78 -14.00 28.02 -5.15
N PRO A 79 -14.63 29.17 -4.84
CA PRO A 79 -15.47 29.33 -3.65
C PRO A 79 -16.67 28.37 -3.62
N GLN A 80 -17.17 27.92 -4.77
CA GLN A 80 -18.29 26.98 -4.88
C GLN A 80 -17.99 25.57 -4.34
N TYR A 81 -16.72 25.19 -4.24
CA TYR A 81 -16.29 23.89 -3.70
C TYR A 81 -15.71 24.01 -2.28
N ARG A 82 -15.57 25.23 -1.76
CA ARG A 82 -15.06 25.49 -0.41
C ARG A 82 -16.06 25.00 0.63
N LEU A 83 -15.57 24.30 1.64
CA LEU A 83 -16.40 23.69 2.69
C LEU A 83 -16.93 24.70 3.72
N HIS A 84 -16.20 25.78 3.95
CA HIS A 84 -16.48 26.83 4.94
C HIS A 84 -16.24 28.21 4.36
N THR A 85 -16.88 29.24 4.91
CA THR A 85 -16.61 30.63 4.49
C THR A 85 -15.27 31.15 5.03
N PRO A 86 -14.61 32.13 4.38
CA PRO A 86 -13.38 32.74 4.90
C PRO A 86 -13.51 33.26 6.34
N ASP A 87 -14.65 33.85 6.70
CA ASP A 87 -14.92 34.31 8.07
C ASP A 87 -14.94 33.16 9.08
N GLU A 88 -15.49 32.00 8.71
CA GLU A 88 -15.48 30.82 9.57
C GLU A 88 -14.05 30.29 9.77
N ILE A 89 -13.23 30.28 8.72
CA ILE A 89 -11.81 29.88 8.79
C ILE A 89 -11.04 30.77 9.78
N LEU A 90 -11.32 32.08 9.78
CA LEU A 90 -10.65 33.06 10.63
C LEU A 90 -11.15 33.07 12.08
N CYS A 91 -12.44 32.85 12.31
CA CYS A 91 -13.06 33.06 13.62
C CYS A 91 -13.26 31.78 14.45
N ARG A 92 -13.28 30.59 13.84
CA ARG A 92 -13.61 29.34 14.56
C ARG A 92 -12.40 28.56 15.03
N ASN A 93 -11.24 28.79 14.40
CA ASN A 93 -10.01 28.09 14.77
C ASN A 93 -9.41 28.70 16.05
N HIS A 94 -9.05 27.83 16.99
CA HIS A 94 -8.48 28.18 18.29
C HIS A 94 -6.94 28.07 18.31
N ALA A 95 -6.31 27.87 17.15
CA ALA A 95 -4.86 27.83 16.98
C ALA A 95 -4.45 28.87 15.92
N SER A 96 -3.39 29.62 16.22
CA SER A 96 -2.80 30.53 15.25
C SER A 96 -2.07 29.76 14.14
N ARG A 97 -1.96 30.37 12.95
CA ARG A 97 -1.23 29.77 11.82
C ARG A 97 0.24 29.49 12.15
N TYR A 98 0.85 30.33 13.00
CA TYR A 98 2.23 30.12 13.47
C TYR A 98 2.35 28.90 14.38
N GLU A 99 1.46 28.74 15.37
CA GLU A 99 1.43 27.54 16.23
C GLU A 99 1.30 26.27 15.38
N VAL A 100 0.43 26.32 14.37
CA VAL A 100 0.21 25.19 13.46
C VAL A 100 1.46 24.87 12.66
N ALA A 101 2.05 25.85 11.99
CA ALA A 101 3.26 25.65 11.20
C ALA A 101 4.43 25.12 12.06
N ARG A 102 4.61 25.65 13.27
CA ARG A 102 5.65 25.18 14.21
C ARG A 102 5.42 23.72 14.60
N ASP A 103 4.21 23.35 14.99
CA ASP A 103 3.92 22.00 15.47
C ASP A 103 4.00 20.97 14.32
N VAL A 104 3.63 21.35 13.10
CA VAL A 104 3.84 20.54 11.89
C VAL A 104 5.34 20.29 11.64
N VAL A 105 6.21 21.30 11.82
CA VAL A 105 7.66 21.09 11.69
C VAL A 105 8.18 20.12 12.76
N ILE A 106 7.70 20.21 14.00
CA ILE A 106 8.02 19.24 15.06
C ILE A 106 7.60 17.83 14.63
N GLN A 107 6.41 17.70 14.04
CA GLN A 107 5.89 16.42 13.58
C GLN A 107 6.70 15.84 12.42
N GLN A 108 7.15 16.68 11.49
CA GLN A 108 8.05 16.28 10.42
C GLN A 108 9.44 15.88 10.94
N ILE A 109 9.97 16.52 12.00
CA ILE A 109 11.21 16.07 12.64
C ILE A 109 11.04 14.64 13.18
N ILE A 110 9.91 14.34 13.83
CA ILE A 110 9.62 12.98 14.32
C ILE A 110 9.54 11.98 13.15
N GLN A 111 8.85 12.35 12.06
CA GLN A 111 8.76 11.53 10.86
C GLN A 111 10.13 11.29 10.22
N LEU A 112 10.98 12.31 10.14
CA LEU A 112 12.35 12.20 9.59
C LEU A 112 13.23 11.29 10.46
N VAL A 113 13.20 11.44 11.79
CA VAL A 113 13.97 10.57 12.70
C VAL A 113 13.49 9.12 12.61
N THR A 114 12.18 8.90 12.61
CA THR A 114 11.61 7.55 12.52
C THR A 114 11.87 6.93 11.16
N GLY A 115 11.72 7.70 10.08
CA GLY A 115 12.01 7.29 8.71
C GLY A 115 13.48 6.93 8.53
N ALA A 116 14.40 7.72 9.11
CA ALA A 116 15.83 7.43 9.05
C ALA A 116 16.15 6.13 9.78
N ALA A 117 15.58 5.94 10.99
CA ALA A 117 15.73 4.71 11.74
C ALA A 117 15.21 3.49 10.95
N LEU A 118 14.05 3.59 10.30
CA LEU A 118 13.51 2.53 9.46
C LEU A 118 14.40 2.25 8.26
N ALA A 119 14.78 3.27 7.50
CA ALA A 119 15.61 3.12 6.30
C ALA A 119 16.98 2.51 6.62
N MET A 120 17.57 2.82 7.78
CA MET A 120 18.83 2.20 8.24
C MET A 120 18.69 0.71 8.58
N THR A 121 17.47 0.22 8.80
CA THR A 121 17.21 -1.22 9.01
C THR A 121 16.87 -1.97 7.73
N GLU A 122 16.76 -1.28 6.60
CA GLU A 122 16.52 -1.93 5.31
C GLU A 122 17.81 -2.50 4.72
N PRO A 123 17.79 -3.72 4.18
CA PRO A 123 18.93 -4.22 3.42
C PRO A 123 19.12 -3.37 2.16
N ALA A 124 20.36 -3.32 1.67
CA ALA A 124 20.64 -2.69 0.37
C ALA A 124 19.79 -3.36 -0.72
N GLU A 125 19.14 -2.53 -1.55
CA GLU A 125 18.35 -3.05 -2.67
C GLU A 125 19.28 -3.71 -3.69
N MET A 126 18.95 -4.95 -4.06
CA MET A 126 19.70 -5.75 -5.02
C MET A 126 18.82 -6.06 -6.24
N HIS A 127 19.42 -6.14 -7.41
CA HIS A 127 18.77 -6.58 -8.65
C HIS A 127 19.48 -7.81 -9.22
N GLY A 128 18.87 -8.42 -10.26
CA GLY A 128 19.40 -9.62 -10.94
C GLY A 128 18.63 -10.91 -10.67
N LYS A 129 17.75 -10.94 -9.66
CA LYS A 129 16.92 -12.12 -9.31
C LYS A 129 15.52 -12.13 -9.95
N ALA A 130 15.15 -11.10 -10.72
CA ALA A 130 13.80 -10.97 -11.27
C ALA A 130 13.37 -12.15 -12.16
N GLU A 131 14.24 -12.59 -13.09
CA GLU A 131 14.00 -13.76 -13.95
C GLU A 131 13.78 -15.04 -13.12
N TYR A 132 14.59 -15.23 -12.07
CA TYR A 132 14.43 -16.34 -11.13
C TYR A 132 13.09 -16.29 -10.38
N ASP A 133 12.71 -15.12 -9.86
CA ASP A 133 11.45 -14.97 -9.12
C ASP A 133 10.22 -15.17 -10.01
N VAL A 134 10.28 -14.69 -11.26
CA VAL A 134 9.26 -14.98 -12.27
C VAL A 134 9.18 -16.48 -12.55
N ALA A 135 10.32 -17.17 -12.71
CA ALA A 135 10.34 -18.62 -12.91
C ALA A 135 9.80 -19.39 -11.68
N VAL A 136 10.01 -18.89 -10.46
CA VAL A 136 9.40 -19.44 -9.24
C VAL A 136 7.87 -19.33 -9.31
N TRP A 137 7.33 -18.19 -9.73
CA TRP A 137 5.89 -18.03 -9.92
C TRP A 137 5.35 -18.91 -11.05
N ALA A 138 6.07 -19.05 -12.16
CA ALA A 138 5.71 -19.95 -13.25
C ALA A 138 5.68 -21.42 -12.79
N THR A 139 6.64 -21.82 -11.96
CA THR A 139 6.65 -23.14 -11.29
C THR A 139 5.42 -23.32 -10.41
N ARG A 140 5.06 -22.33 -9.59
CA ARG A 140 3.85 -22.37 -8.75
C ARG A 140 2.58 -22.49 -9.57
N LEU A 141 2.49 -21.76 -10.69
CA LEU A 141 1.38 -21.87 -11.64
C LEU A 141 1.30 -23.29 -12.20
N ARG A 142 2.40 -23.83 -12.73
CA ARG A 142 2.49 -25.19 -13.26
C ARG A 142 2.08 -26.25 -12.24
N LEU A 143 2.50 -26.08 -10.98
CA LEU A 143 2.10 -26.95 -9.87
C LEU A 143 0.61 -26.82 -9.57
N ALA A 144 0.06 -25.62 -9.53
CA ALA A 144 -1.37 -25.38 -9.33
C ALA A 144 -2.22 -26.01 -10.45
N GLN A 145 -1.73 -26.04 -11.69
CA GLN A 145 -2.41 -26.71 -12.80
C GLN A 145 -2.64 -28.20 -12.56
N ARG A 146 -1.77 -28.87 -11.77
CA ARG A 146 -1.93 -30.29 -11.47
C ARG A 146 -3.27 -30.60 -10.76
N ALA A 147 -3.87 -29.61 -10.10
CA ALA A 147 -5.19 -29.75 -9.48
C ALA A 147 -6.35 -29.66 -10.49
N LEU A 148 -6.15 -29.04 -11.66
CA LEU A 148 -7.21 -28.76 -12.62
C LEU A 148 -7.96 -30.01 -13.11
N PRO A 149 -7.30 -31.13 -13.49
CA PRO A 149 -8.01 -32.34 -13.88
C PRO A 149 -8.94 -32.87 -12.79
N GLY A 150 -8.47 -32.85 -11.53
CA GLY A 150 -9.25 -33.27 -10.37
C GLY A 150 -10.46 -32.37 -10.12
N LEU A 151 -10.26 -31.04 -10.17
CA LEU A 151 -11.34 -30.06 -10.01
C LEU A 151 -12.41 -30.17 -11.10
N LEU A 152 -12.00 -30.39 -12.35
CA LEU A 152 -12.93 -30.65 -13.45
C LEU A 152 -13.70 -31.97 -13.26
N GLY A 153 -13.01 -33.01 -12.74
CA GLY A 153 -13.64 -34.28 -12.40
C GLY A 153 -14.75 -34.15 -11.36
N LEU A 154 -14.61 -33.26 -10.37
CA LEU A 154 -15.68 -32.95 -9.40
C LEU A 154 -16.95 -32.38 -10.06
N MET A 155 -16.81 -31.76 -11.23
CA MET A 155 -17.93 -31.25 -12.03
C MET A 155 -18.42 -32.26 -13.08
N GLY A 156 -17.94 -33.51 -13.04
CA GLY A 156 -18.29 -34.56 -14.00
C GLY A 156 -17.56 -34.44 -15.35
N LEU A 157 -16.54 -33.59 -15.46
CA LEU A 157 -15.78 -33.37 -16.69
C LEU A 157 -14.52 -34.24 -16.73
N ASN A 158 -14.34 -35.00 -17.82
CA ASN A 158 -13.14 -35.78 -18.04
C ASN A 158 -12.05 -34.93 -18.73
N ALA A 159 -11.23 -34.25 -17.93
CA ALA A 159 -10.18 -33.36 -18.42
C ALA A 159 -9.18 -34.05 -19.37
N SER A 160 -8.85 -35.32 -19.13
CA SER A 160 -7.94 -36.09 -19.99
C SER A 160 -8.53 -36.36 -21.37
N ALA A 161 -9.83 -36.67 -21.45
CA ALA A 161 -10.53 -36.84 -22.73
C ALA A 161 -10.61 -35.52 -23.51
N ILE A 162 -10.95 -34.41 -22.83
CA ILE A 162 -11.00 -33.08 -23.45
C ILE A 162 -9.61 -32.67 -23.94
N SER A 163 -8.58 -32.83 -23.09
CA SER A 163 -7.18 -32.55 -23.44
C SER A 163 -6.76 -33.30 -24.71
N LYS A 164 -7.03 -34.61 -24.79
CA LYS A 164 -6.71 -35.43 -25.96
C LYS A 164 -7.38 -34.90 -27.23
N ASN A 165 -8.66 -34.55 -27.16
CA ASN A 165 -9.43 -34.03 -28.31
C ASN A 165 -8.91 -32.67 -28.79
N MET A 166 -8.36 -31.85 -27.89
CA MET A 166 -7.84 -30.51 -28.21
C MET A 166 -6.35 -30.49 -28.54
N SER A 167 -5.62 -31.58 -28.30
CA SER A 167 -4.15 -31.63 -28.40
C SER A 167 -3.58 -31.23 -29.76
N ALA A 168 -4.29 -31.53 -30.86
CA ALA A 168 -3.85 -31.21 -32.22
C ALA A 168 -4.08 -29.74 -32.61
N THR A 169 -5.17 -29.12 -32.13
CA THR A 169 -5.57 -27.76 -32.53
C THR A 169 -5.18 -26.69 -31.51
N HIS A 170 -5.17 -27.05 -30.22
CA HIS A 170 -4.90 -26.16 -29.10
C HIS A 170 -3.93 -26.82 -28.10
N PRO A 171 -2.67 -27.06 -28.50
CA PRO A 171 -1.71 -27.84 -27.70
C PRO A 171 -1.43 -27.24 -26.31
N LEU A 172 -1.45 -25.91 -26.17
CA LEU A 172 -1.27 -25.25 -24.87
C LEU A 172 -2.49 -25.44 -23.96
N LEU A 173 -3.71 -25.33 -24.49
CA LEU A 173 -4.92 -25.56 -23.70
C LEU A 173 -5.04 -27.04 -23.32
N ALA A 174 -4.71 -27.95 -24.23
CA ALA A 174 -4.63 -29.36 -23.96
C ALA A 174 -3.63 -29.68 -22.85
N GLY A 175 -2.46 -29.04 -22.85
CA GLY A 175 -1.46 -29.24 -21.80
C GLY A 175 -1.89 -28.68 -20.44
N ALA A 176 -2.59 -27.55 -20.41
CA ALA A 176 -3.20 -27.01 -19.20
C ALA A 176 -4.25 -27.99 -18.62
N LEU A 177 -5.15 -28.50 -19.46
CA LEU A 177 -6.16 -29.50 -19.10
C LEU A 177 -5.55 -30.85 -18.70
N ALA A 178 -4.35 -31.17 -19.17
CA ALA A 178 -3.58 -32.34 -18.76
C ALA A 178 -2.82 -32.13 -17.44
N GLY A 179 -3.11 -31.06 -16.70
CA GLY A 179 -2.46 -30.78 -15.41
C GLY A 179 -1.07 -30.17 -15.53
N GLY A 180 -0.82 -29.42 -16.61
CA GLY A 180 0.47 -28.78 -16.87
C GLY A 180 1.47 -29.67 -17.60
N TYR A 181 1.02 -30.75 -18.24
CA TYR A 181 1.86 -31.59 -19.08
C TYR A 181 1.82 -31.09 -20.53
N TYR A 182 2.92 -30.54 -21.03
CA TYR A 182 3.02 -29.96 -22.38
C TYR A 182 4.00 -30.75 -23.25
N PRO A 183 3.55 -31.80 -23.97
CA PRO A 183 4.43 -32.61 -24.83
C PRO A 183 5.22 -31.78 -25.84
N SER A 184 4.58 -30.77 -26.44
CA SER A 184 5.20 -29.91 -27.44
C SER A 184 6.32 -29.01 -26.90
N LEU A 185 6.41 -28.85 -25.58
CA LEU A 185 7.43 -28.04 -24.91
C LEU A 185 8.57 -28.89 -24.31
N ALA A 186 8.48 -30.21 -24.45
CA ALA A 186 9.59 -31.13 -24.20
C ALA A 186 10.31 -31.38 -25.53
N SER A 187 11.31 -30.56 -25.86
CA SER A 187 12.07 -30.70 -27.10
C SER A 187 12.95 -31.95 -27.07
N ALA A 188 13.04 -32.66 -28.21
CA ALA A 188 13.94 -33.78 -28.37
C ALA A 188 15.40 -33.28 -28.27
N GLY A 189 16.06 -33.55 -27.14
CA GLY A 189 17.44 -33.14 -26.86
C GLY A 189 17.61 -32.16 -25.70
N ALA A 190 16.53 -31.57 -25.17
CA ALA A 190 16.61 -30.83 -23.92
C ALA A 190 16.53 -31.78 -22.72
N SER A 191 17.34 -31.52 -21.69
CA SER A 191 17.30 -32.30 -20.44
C SER A 191 16.05 -32.03 -19.59
N TYR A 192 15.27 -31.00 -19.94
CA TYR A 192 14.10 -30.54 -19.20
C TYR A 192 13.10 -29.81 -20.13
N PRO A 193 11.79 -29.80 -19.80
CA PRO A 193 10.80 -29.06 -20.58
C PRO A 193 10.88 -27.55 -20.33
N ALA A 194 10.30 -26.76 -21.24
CA ALA A 194 10.17 -25.31 -21.09
C ALA A 194 8.84 -24.90 -20.41
N PHE A 195 8.80 -23.69 -19.84
CA PHE A 195 7.54 -23.07 -19.42
C PHE A 195 6.68 -22.73 -20.65
N ALA A 196 5.36 -22.85 -20.51
CA ALA A 196 4.46 -22.37 -21.53
C ALA A 196 4.46 -20.83 -21.56
N PRO A 197 4.31 -20.19 -22.72
CA PRO A 197 4.35 -18.73 -22.82
C PRO A 197 3.34 -18.03 -21.89
N TRP A 198 2.12 -18.58 -21.76
CA TRP A 198 1.09 -18.01 -20.89
C TRP A 198 1.45 -18.14 -19.39
N GLU A 199 2.22 -19.16 -18.99
CA GLU A 199 2.71 -19.31 -17.60
C GLU A 199 3.69 -18.20 -17.27
N LEU A 200 4.62 -17.91 -18.18
CA LEU A 200 5.59 -16.83 -18.00
C LEU A 200 4.91 -15.47 -18.01
N THR A 201 3.98 -15.21 -18.93
CA THR A 201 3.21 -13.95 -18.94
C THR A 201 2.42 -13.77 -17.65
N THR A 202 1.73 -14.81 -17.19
CA THR A 202 0.97 -14.76 -15.92
C THR A 202 1.90 -14.60 -14.72
N ALA A 203 3.04 -15.28 -14.69
CA ALA A 203 4.02 -15.16 -13.63
C ALA A 203 4.62 -13.74 -13.56
N LYS A 204 4.90 -13.12 -14.71
CA LYS A 204 5.34 -11.72 -14.80
C LYS A 204 4.28 -10.77 -14.26
N LEU A 205 3.00 -10.97 -14.61
CA LEU A 205 1.89 -10.18 -14.05
C LEU A 205 1.78 -10.35 -12.53
N ILE A 206 1.93 -11.58 -12.02
CA ILE A 206 1.93 -11.83 -10.58
C ILE A 206 3.08 -11.09 -9.90
N TYR A 207 4.30 -11.28 -10.39
CA TYR A 207 5.49 -10.73 -9.78
C TYR A 207 5.55 -9.19 -9.84
N HIS A 208 5.30 -8.59 -11.01
CA HIS A 208 5.47 -7.15 -11.21
C HIS A 208 4.23 -6.32 -10.85
N VAL A 209 3.04 -6.91 -10.85
CA VAL A 209 1.78 -6.17 -10.62
C VAL A 209 1.06 -6.66 -9.38
N PHE A 210 0.67 -7.94 -9.31
CA PHE A 210 -0.17 -8.40 -8.20
C PHE A 210 0.54 -8.41 -6.86
N VAL A 211 1.82 -8.81 -6.80
CA VAL A 211 2.58 -8.79 -5.54
C VAL A 211 2.70 -7.36 -5.01
N PRO A 212 3.23 -6.37 -5.75
CA PRO A 212 3.23 -4.98 -5.30
C PRO A 212 1.84 -4.45 -4.97
N ALA A 213 0.83 -4.69 -5.81
CA ALA A 213 -0.54 -4.22 -5.55
C ALA A 213 -1.09 -4.79 -4.23
N LEU A 214 -0.83 -6.06 -3.94
CA LEU A 214 -1.22 -6.70 -2.68
C LEU A 214 -0.45 -6.09 -1.49
N GLN A 215 0.84 -5.77 -1.65
CA GLN A 215 1.61 -5.07 -0.61
C GLN A 215 1.00 -3.71 -0.30
N PHE A 216 0.73 -2.88 -1.31
CA PHE A 216 0.11 -1.55 -1.12
C PHE A 216 -1.30 -1.65 -0.53
N PHE A 217 -2.13 -2.56 -1.04
CA PHE A 217 -3.47 -2.78 -0.51
C PHE A 217 -3.44 -3.19 0.96
N THR A 218 -2.56 -4.13 1.32
CA THR A 218 -2.39 -4.59 2.70
C THR A 218 -1.85 -3.47 3.60
N ALA A 219 -0.91 -2.66 3.11
CA ALA A 219 -0.37 -1.53 3.85
C ALA A 219 -1.44 -0.47 4.14
N ILE A 220 -2.25 -0.12 3.14
CA ILE A 220 -3.39 0.79 3.30
C ILE A 220 -4.38 0.22 4.32
N PHE A 221 -4.73 -1.06 4.21
CA PHE A 221 -5.64 -1.70 5.16
C PHE A 221 -5.10 -1.66 6.60
N ILE A 222 -3.81 -1.94 6.81
CA ILE A 222 -3.17 -1.85 8.12
C ILE A 222 -3.23 -0.41 8.63
N LEU A 223 -2.88 0.57 7.80
CA LEU A 223 -2.87 1.98 8.19
C LEU A 223 -4.28 2.50 8.55
N ASP A 224 -5.29 2.24 7.72
CA ASP A 224 -6.69 2.60 7.99
C ASP A 224 -7.20 1.95 9.29
N THR A 225 -6.84 0.68 9.51
CA THR A 225 -7.20 -0.03 10.74
C THR A 225 -6.54 0.61 11.95
N TRP A 226 -5.23 0.85 11.87
CA TRP A 226 -4.44 1.46 12.94
C TRP A 226 -5.00 2.83 13.32
N GLN A 227 -5.18 3.71 12.33
CA GLN A 227 -5.66 5.05 12.57
C GLN A 227 -7.11 5.04 13.05
N TYR A 228 -8.02 4.27 12.45
CA TYR A 228 -9.41 4.23 12.90
C TYR A 228 -9.53 3.87 14.39
N PHE A 229 -8.88 2.79 14.84
CA PHE A 229 -9.03 2.32 16.21
C PHE A 229 -8.38 3.28 17.22
N LEU A 230 -7.20 3.82 16.93
CA LEU A 230 -6.56 4.79 17.80
C LEU A 230 -7.32 6.12 17.83
N HIS A 231 -7.76 6.61 16.68
CA HIS A 231 -8.52 7.84 16.57
C HIS A 231 -9.83 7.74 17.37
N ARG A 232 -10.60 6.66 17.16
CA ARG A 232 -11.80 6.39 17.95
C ARG A 232 -11.51 6.28 19.44
N LEU A 233 -10.44 5.58 19.82
CA LEU A 233 -10.03 5.45 21.22
C LEU A 233 -9.73 6.82 21.84
N MET A 234 -9.03 7.70 21.11
CA MET A 234 -8.72 9.05 21.56
C MET A 234 -9.97 9.91 21.73
N HIS A 235 -11.04 9.68 20.97
CA HIS A 235 -12.32 10.38 21.15
C HIS A 235 -13.22 9.82 22.26
N VAL A 236 -13.18 8.50 22.48
CA VAL A 236 -14.05 7.83 23.45
C VAL A 236 -13.46 7.92 24.86
N ASN A 237 -12.13 7.90 24.98
CA ASN A 237 -11.45 8.05 26.26
C ASN A 237 -11.19 9.53 26.56
N ARG A 238 -11.79 10.04 27.64
CA ARG A 238 -11.69 11.45 28.05
C ARG A 238 -10.24 11.90 28.25
N TRP A 239 -9.40 11.09 28.90
CA TRP A 239 -8.02 11.47 29.18
C TRP A 239 -7.19 11.58 27.90
N LEU A 240 -7.33 10.61 26.99
CA LEU A 240 -6.65 10.65 25.69
C LEU A 240 -7.09 11.86 24.86
N TYR A 241 -8.40 12.15 24.84
CA TYR A 241 -8.93 13.32 24.13
C TYR A 241 -8.32 14.62 24.68
N THR A 242 -8.49 14.88 25.98
CA THR A 242 -8.09 16.18 26.56
C THR A 242 -6.58 16.37 26.57
N THR A 243 -5.80 15.29 26.63
CA THR A 243 -4.33 15.38 26.72
C THR A 243 -3.69 15.49 25.34
N PHE A 244 -4.19 14.74 24.35
CA PHE A 244 -3.54 14.61 23.05
C PHE A 244 -4.41 15.19 21.94
N HIS A 245 -5.55 14.56 21.67
CA HIS A 245 -6.31 14.77 20.44
C HIS A 245 -7.09 16.09 20.38
N SER A 246 -7.42 16.69 21.54
CA SER A 246 -8.07 18.00 21.60
C SER A 246 -7.23 19.12 20.99
N ARG A 247 -5.90 18.94 20.89
CA ARG A 247 -5.03 19.89 20.18
C ARG A 247 -5.37 19.94 18.70
N HIS A 248 -5.53 18.79 18.07
CA HIS A 248 -5.91 18.68 16.66
C HIS A 248 -7.25 19.38 16.40
N HIS A 249 -8.25 19.13 17.26
CA HIS A 249 -9.58 19.75 17.21
C HIS A 249 -9.62 21.25 17.59
N ARG A 250 -8.49 21.89 17.89
CA ARG A 250 -8.42 23.37 17.88
C ARG A 250 -8.59 23.93 16.46
N LEU A 251 -8.34 23.12 15.43
CA LEU A 251 -8.63 23.42 14.03
C LEU A 251 -10.03 22.98 13.65
N TYR A 252 -11.02 23.69 14.15
CA TYR A 252 -12.43 23.43 13.89
C TYR A 252 -12.80 23.52 12.39
N VAL A 253 -12.13 24.38 11.65
CA VAL A 253 -12.21 24.48 10.19
C VAL A 253 -10.86 24.03 9.64
N PRO A 254 -10.74 22.75 9.21
CA PRO A 254 -9.51 22.21 8.67
C PRO A 254 -9.03 22.97 7.43
N TYR A 255 -7.71 23.02 7.28
CA TYR A 255 -7.03 23.52 6.09
C TYR A 255 -5.75 22.71 5.84
N ALA A 256 -5.26 22.72 4.60
CA ALA A 256 -4.28 21.75 4.09
C ALA A 256 -2.99 21.61 4.94
N TYR A 257 -2.28 22.71 5.25
CA TYR A 257 -1.07 22.66 6.08
C TYR A 257 -1.36 22.44 7.57
N GLY A 258 -2.63 22.34 7.98
CA GLY A 258 -3.04 21.96 9.33
C GLY A 258 -3.16 20.44 9.51
N ALA A 259 -2.96 19.65 8.45
CA ALA A 259 -3.22 18.21 8.47
C ALA A 259 -2.37 17.41 9.48
N LEU A 260 -1.19 17.90 9.84
CA LEU A 260 -0.31 17.30 10.85
C LEU A 260 -0.27 18.11 12.16
N TYR A 261 -1.25 18.99 12.36
CA TYR A 261 -1.37 19.74 13.60
C TYR A 261 -1.97 18.85 14.69
N ASN A 262 -1.12 18.16 15.44
CA ASN A 262 -1.54 17.32 16.56
C ASN A 262 -0.50 17.34 17.68
N HIS A 263 -0.78 16.63 18.77
CA HIS A 263 0.19 16.48 19.85
C HIS A 263 1.36 15.58 19.40
N PRO A 264 2.65 15.90 19.68
CA PRO A 264 3.79 15.11 19.19
C PRO A 264 3.71 13.60 19.45
N PHE A 265 3.26 13.21 20.65
CA PHE A 265 3.00 11.81 20.99
C PHE A 265 1.93 11.15 20.11
N GLU A 266 0.83 11.86 19.87
CA GLU A 266 -0.24 11.37 19.02
C GLU A 266 0.22 11.27 17.58
N GLY A 267 0.86 12.30 17.02
CA GLY A 267 1.29 12.22 15.64
C GLY A 267 2.36 11.13 15.44
N PHE A 268 3.24 10.89 16.43
CA PHE A 268 4.11 9.72 16.38
C PHE A 268 3.31 8.42 16.32
N LEU A 269 2.35 8.25 17.23
CA LEU A 269 1.61 7.00 17.40
C LEU A 269 0.62 6.74 16.24
N LEU A 270 -0.10 7.77 15.79
CA LEU A 270 -1.18 7.69 14.82
C LEU A 270 -0.67 7.87 13.38
N ASP A 271 0.15 8.90 13.12
CA ASP A 271 0.58 9.22 11.75
C ASP A 271 1.82 8.45 11.33
N THR A 272 2.81 8.32 12.22
CA THR A 272 4.12 7.77 11.87
C THR A 272 4.21 6.27 12.11
N LEU A 273 3.86 5.78 13.31
CA LEU A 273 4.07 4.39 13.69
C LEU A 273 3.19 3.42 12.92
N GLY A 274 1.93 3.78 12.65
CA GLY A 274 1.02 2.95 11.84
C GLY A 274 1.54 2.72 10.43
N ALA A 275 2.04 3.77 9.78
CA ALA A 275 2.63 3.68 8.46
C ALA A 275 3.94 2.87 8.47
N ALA A 276 4.77 3.04 9.51
CA ALA A 276 5.98 2.25 9.69
C ALA A 276 5.71 0.74 9.83
N ILE A 277 4.68 0.37 10.60
CA ILE A 277 4.26 -1.02 10.76
C ILE A 277 3.74 -1.57 9.43
N ALA A 278 2.90 -0.80 8.72
CA ALA A 278 2.38 -1.19 7.40
C ALA A 278 3.52 -1.45 6.39
N PHE A 279 4.52 -0.57 6.34
CA PHE A 279 5.71 -0.72 5.51
C PHE A 279 6.48 -2.01 5.82
N LYS A 280 6.79 -2.25 7.10
CA LYS A 280 7.56 -3.43 7.53
C LYS A 280 6.81 -4.75 7.31
N VAL A 281 5.53 -4.80 7.68
CA VAL A 281 4.73 -6.03 7.60
C VAL A 281 4.51 -6.48 6.16
N THR A 282 4.43 -5.52 5.22
CA THR A 282 4.19 -5.84 3.82
C THR A 282 5.45 -6.19 3.04
N GLY A 283 6.63 -6.05 3.66
CA GLY A 283 7.91 -6.38 3.02
C GLY A 283 8.18 -5.53 1.78
N MET A 284 7.71 -4.28 1.78
CA MET A 284 8.00 -3.32 0.73
C MET A 284 9.48 -3.00 0.69
N THR A 285 10.00 -2.80 -0.52
CA THR A 285 11.30 -2.15 -0.73
C THR A 285 11.27 -0.69 -0.25
N LEU A 286 12.43 -0.09 0.02
CA LEU A 286 12.52 1.31 0.46
C LEU A 286 11.87 2.25 -0.56
N ARG A 287 12.02 1.96 -1.86
CA ARG A 287 11.35 2.71 -2.94
C ARG A 287 9.83 2.59 -2.91
N GLN A 288 9.29 1.38 -2.72
CA GLN A 288 7.84 1.18 -2.55
C GLN A 288 7.34 1.90 -1.28
N GLY A 289 8.09 1.80 -0.18
CA GLY A 289 7.79 2.52 1.06
C GLY A 289 7.76 4.04 0.86
N THR A 290 8.74 4.58 0.14
CA THR A 290 8.78 6.02 -0.22
C THR A 290 7.52 6.46 -0.96
N CYS A 291 7.07 5.65 -1.94
CA CYS A 291 5.81 5.89 -2.64
C CYS A 291 4.61 5.81 -1.67
N PHE A 292 4.52 4.77 -0.85
CA PHE A 292 3.45 4.58 0.13
C PHE A 292 3.34 5.74 1.14
N PHE A 293 4.46 6.16 1.73
CA PHE A 293 4.49 7.30 2.66
C PHE A 293 4.08 8.59 1.96
N THR A 294 4.61 8.84 0.76
CA THR A 294 4.28 10.05 -0.01
C THR A 294 2.79 10.08 -0.36
N CYS A 295 2.23 8.98 -0.87
CA CYS A 295 0.79 8.89 -1.18
C CYS A 295 -0.08 9.06 0.07
N SER A 296 0.34 8.50 1.21
CA SER A 296 -0.36 8.69 2.48
C SER A 296 -0.32 10.16 2.92
N THR A 297 0.82 10.83 2.79
CA THR A 297 0.95 12.27 3.07
C THR A 297 0.05 13.12 2.18
N ILE A 298 0.04 12.85 0.87
CA ILE A 298 -0.86 13.53 -0.08
C ILE A 298 -2.32 13.34 0.38
N LYS A 299 -2.70 12.11 0.74
CA LYS A 299 -4.07 11.81 1.20
C LYS A 299 -4.43 12.56 2.47
N THR A 300 -3.54 12.58 3.47
CA THR A 300 -3.75 13.32 4.71
C THR A 300 -3.94 14.81 4.46
N VAL A 301 -3.17 15.41 3.54
CA VAL A 301 -3.35 16.83 3.16
C VAL A 301 -4.66 17.07 2.42
N ASP A 302 -5.04 16.17 1.49
CA ASP A 302 -6.32 16.24 0.78
C ASP A 302 -7.53 16.18 1.74
N ASP A 303 -7.50 15.28 2.73
CA ASP A 303 -8.55 15.16 3.75
C ASP A 303 -8.73 16.41 4.63
N HIS A 304 -7.73 17.29 4.65
CA HIS A 304 -7.78 18.54 5.39
C HIS A 304 -7.84 19.77 4.48
N CYS A 305 -7.93 19.60 3.16
CA CYS A 305 -7.69 20.71 2.24
C CYS A 305 -8.73 21.82 2.32
N GLY A 306 -9.92 21.54 2.87
CA GLY A 306 -11.03 22.49 3.00
C GLY A 306 -11.90 22.61 1.74
N TYR A 307 -11.68 21.75 0.74
CA TYR A 307 -12.38 21.75 -0.54
C TYR A 307 -12.92 20.36 -0.90
N ALA A 308 -14.15 20.32 -1.40
CA ALA A 308 -14.74 19.12 -1.99
C ALA A 308 -14.79 19.26 -3.52
N PHE A 309 -13.67 18.97 -4.17
CA PHE A 309 -13.57 19.05 -5.63
C PHE A 309 -14.17 17.81 -6.29
N PRO A 310 -15.10 17.96 -7.25
CA PRO A 310 -15.73 16.81 -7.89
C PRO A 310 -14.81 16.05 -8.85
N TRP A 311 -13.61 16.58 -9.13
CA TRP A 311 -12.59 15.98 -9.99
C TRP A 311 -11.32 15.59 -9.22
N ASP A 312 -11.29 15.71 -7.89
CA ASP A 312 -10.13 15.27 -7.14
C ASP A 312 -10.03 13.73 -7.20
N PRO A 313 -8.97 13.17 -7.82
CA PRO A 313 -8.86 11.74 -7.98
C PRO A 313 -8.82 11.00 -6.63
N LEU A 314 -8.25 11.58 -5.58
CA LEU A 314 -8.20 10.96 -4.26
C LEU A 314 -9.58 10.91 -3.61
N GLN A 315 -10.35 11.98 -3.72
CA GLN A 315 -11.73 12.02 -3.22
C GLN A 315 -12.68 11.12 -4.02
N LEU A 316 -12.34 10.78 -5.28
CA LEU A 316 -13.12 9.88 -6.13
C LEU A 316 -12.79 8.39 -5.90
N ILE A 317 -11.52 8.03 -5.67
CA ILE A 317 -11.11 6.62 -5.51
C ILE A 317 -11.13 6.13 -4.06
N THR A 318 -11.23 7.04 -3.09
CA THR A 318 -11.29 6.73 -1.66
C THR A 318 -12.62 7.18 -1.08
N SER A 319 -13.07 6.55 0.01
CA SER A 319 -14.39 6.87 0.61
C SER A 319 -14.30 7.92 1.70
N ASN A 320 -13.12 8.12 2.30
CA ASN A 320 -12.85 9.26 3.16
C ASN A 320 -12.38 10.44 2.29
N ASN A 321 -12.80 11.65 2.62
CA ASN A 321 -12.44 12.87 1.89
C ASN A 321 -12.57 14.09 2.80
N ALA A 322 -12.21 15.26 2.27
CA ALA A 322 -12.28 16.53 2.98
C ALA A 322 -13.65 16.79 3.64
N ALA A 323 -14.76 16.54 2.95
CA ALA A 323 -16.10 16.76 3.52
C ALA A 323 -16.46 15.75 4.62
N TYR A 324 -16.03 14.50 4.49
CA TYR A 324 -16.26 13.47 5.50
C TYR A 324 -15.49 13.75 6.78
N HIS A 325 -14.23 14.15 6.65
CA HIS A 325 -13.35 14.50 7.76
C HIS A 325 -13.72 15.85 8.38
N ASP A 326 -14.15 16.82 7.58
CA ASP A 326 -14.64 18.12 8.07
C ASP A 326 -15.77 17.96 9.09
N ILE A 327 -16.75 17.07 8.80
CA ILE A 327 -17.84 16.73 9.73
C ILE A 327 -17.30 16.31 11.10
N HIS A 328 -16.22 15.52 11.11
CA HIS A 328 -15.61 15.02 12.34
C HIS A 328 -15.04 16.16 13.21
N HIS A 329 -14.43 17.18 12.61
CA HIS A 329 -13.93 18.37 13.31
C HIS A 329 -15.04 19.25 13.91
N GLN A 330 -16.28 19.08 13.44
CA GLN A 330 -17.40 19.85 13.98
C GLN A 330 -17.83 19.32 15.36
N THR A 331 -18.23 20.22 16.26
CA THR A 331 -18.73 19.91 17.62
C THR A 331 -19.86 18.87 17.60
N TRP A 332 -20.65 18.82 16.53
CA TRP A 332 -21.78 17.91 16.38
C TRP A 332 -21.41 16.59 15.68
N GLY A 333 -20.22 16.49 15.09
CA GLY A 333 -19.68 15.29 14.43
C GLY A 333 -18.47 14.67 15.13
N ILE A 334 -17.94 15.30 16.19
CA ILE A 334 -16.74 14.88 16.95
C ILE A 334 -16.77 13.46 17.56
N LYS A 335 -17.90 12.77 17.52
CA LYS A 335 -18.02 11.37 17.96
C LYS A 335 -18.44 10.42 16.82
N ALA A 336 -18.22 10.84 15.59
CA ALA A 336 -18.50 10.10 14.38
C ALA A 336 -17.35 10.26 13.39
N ASN A 337 -17.35 9.48 12.31
CA ASN A 337 -16.42 9.60 11.19
C ASN A 337 -14.94 9.47 11.63
N PHE A 338 -14.58 8.41 12.35
CA PHE A 338 -13.22 8.21 12.84
C PHE A 338 -12.25 7.66 11.78
N SER A 339 -12.76 7.15 10.67
CA SER A 339 -11.94 6.56 9.61
C SER A 339 -11.09 7.60 8.91
N GLN A 340 -9.78 7.34 8.88
CA GLN A 340 -8.77 8.04 8.12
C GLN A 340 -7.58 7.09 7.87
N PRO A 341 -6.74 7.31 6.84
CA PRO A 341 -6.89 8.35 5.84
C PRO A 341 -7.69 7.90 4.60
N PHE A 342 -7.76 6.60 4.24
CA PHE A 342 -8.31 6.21 2.93
C PHE A 342 -9.80 5.85 2.95
N PHE A 343 -10.21 4.84 3.72
CA PHE A 343 -11.55 4.27 3.57
C PHE A 343 -12.42 4.32 4.84
N THR A 344 -13.73 4.52 4.67
CA THR A 344 -14.72 4.66 5.75
C THR A 344 -15.39 3.35 6.17
N PHE A 345 -14.80 2.20 5.80
CA PHE A 345 -15.47 0.91 6.01
C PHE A 345 -15.55 0.56 7.50
N TRP A 346 -14.57 0.94 8.32
CA TRP A 346 -14.61 0.73 9.77
C TRP A 346 -15.76 1.50 10.43
N ASP A 347 -15.96 2.76 10.05
CA ASP A 347 -17.11 3.54 10.52
C ASP A 347 -18.45 2.91 10.12
N THR A 348 -18.51 2.31 8.94
CA THR A 348 -19.71 1.62 8.45
C THR A 348 -19.95 0.32 9.24
N LEU A 349 -18.90 -0.49 9.39
CA LEU A 349 -18.96 -1.79 10.08
C LEU A 349 -19.31 -1.64 11.56
N LEU A 350 -18.80 -0.60 12.23
CA LEU A 350 -18.94 -0.38 13.67
C LEU A 350 -20.00 0.68 14.02
N GLY A 351 -20.71 1.19 13.01
CA GLY A 351 -21.85 2.10 13.21
C GLY A 351 -21.47 3.50 13.72
N THR A 352 -20.25 3.98 13.43
CA THR A 352 -19.76 5.30 13.84
C THR A 352 -19.79 6.34 12.72
N LYS A 353 -20.33 6.00 11.54
CA LYS A 353 -20.58 6.97 10.47
C LYS A 353 -21.68 7.98 10.86
N TYR A 354 -21.42 9.26 10.63
CA TYR A 354 -22.39 10.34 10.84
C TYR A 354 -23.59 10.18 9.90
N LYS A 355 -24.81 10.38 10.43
CA LYS A 355 -26.09 10.22 9.69
C LYS A 355 -26.94 11.49 9.61
N GLY A 356 -26.50 12.57 10.25
CA GLY A 356 -27.25 13.84 10.24
C GLY A 356 -27.03 14.66 8.97
N SER A 357 -27.77 15.76 8.85
CA SER A 357 -27.47 16.80 7.87
C SER A 357 -26.22 17.57 8.28
N ARG A 358 -25.42 18.02 7.30
CA ARG A 358 -24.30 18.97 7.49
C ARG A 358 -24.81 20.40 7.77
N THR A 359 -25.77 20.50 8.67
CA THR A 359 -26.34 21.75 9.16
C THR A 359 -25.66 22.05 10.47
N ASP A 360 -24.80 23.06 10.48
CA ASP A 360 -24.26 23.61 11.70
C ASP A 360 -25.41 24.25 12.48
N ARG A 361 -26.01 23.44 13.36
CA ARG A 361 -27.18 23.83 14.17
C ARG A 361 -26.93 25.11 14.96
N ILE A 362 -25.68 25.47 15.24
CA ILE A 362 -25.32 26.70 15.96
C ILE A 362 -25.32 27.90 15.00
N ALA A 363 -24.78 27.75 13.79
CA ALA A 363 -24.83 28.78 12.76
C ALA A 363 -26.27 29.00 12.25
N ASP A 364 -27.04 27.94 12.05
CA ASP A 364 -28.44 28.02 11.65
C ASP A 364 -29.29 28.67 12.76
N LYS A 365 -29.05 28.34 14.03
CA LYS A 365 -29.73 28.99 15.16
C LYS A 365 -29.37 30.47 15.29
N LYS A 366 -28.13 30.86 14.94
CA LYS A 366 -27.71 32.28 14.88
C LYS A 366 -28.28 33.00 13.65
N ARG A 367 -28.43 32.33 12.50
CA ARG A 367 -29.07 32.89 11.29
C ARG A 367 -30.57 33.07 11.50
N SER A 368 -31.25 32.10 12.10
CA SER A 368 -32.66 32.20 12.47
C SER A 368 -32.90 33.30 13.52
N ALA A 369 -32.01 33.45 14.50
CA ALA A 369 -32.10 34.51 15.51
C ALA A 369 -31.77 35.92 14.99
N LYS A 370 -31.19 36.05 13.79
CA LYS A 370 -30.98 37.34 13.10
C LYS A 370 -32.10 37.68 12.11
N THR A 371 -32.97 36.72 11.80
CA THR A 371 -34.11 36.88 10.87
C THR A 371 -35.46 36.92 11.59
N SER A 372 -35.47 36.65 12.89
CA SER A 372 -36.56 36.92 13.85
C SER A 372 -36.24 38.16 14.66
#